data_AF-A0A6A4SQ59-F1
#
_entry.id   AF-A0A6A4SQ59-F1
#
_cell.length_a   1.000
_cell.length_b   1.000
_cell.length_c   1.000
_cell.angle_alpha   90.00
_cell.angle_beta   90.00
_cell.angle_gamma   90.00
#
_symmetry.space_group_name_H-M   'P 1'
#
loop_
_entity.id
_entity.type
_entity.pdbx_description
1 polymer ?
#
loop_
_entity_poly.entity_id
_entity_poly.type
_entity_poly.pdbx_seq_one_letter_code
_entity_poly.pdbx_strand_id
1 'polypeptide(L)'
;MRHVITEFYQTNMASPGSGSARLSVLAGLIAGLFAVFCVSGSRVSLLVCPAAAAGGALLSLWLRGLRRRDAGTERRVCALVLGDIGRSPRMQYHVLSLSKHGYDVTFVGFLDSKPHQDVLRRDNVHIVPIAEVKGVAVGPKLVTYVTKVTVQCLQLLSVLLRMKLQSHVLLQNPPGLPGIAVAWFVCILRGSRFVIDWHNYGFTIMTLSLGRRHPLVRLAEWYEHFFGPLADHNLCVTDAMKNDLQKNWGIGATTLYDRPASIFRETPLRLQHELFVRLAHTYPQFKFTGSDDVAAETTIFSLRDVTDDSVTLRSERPALLISSTSWTEDEDFSVLLEALEEYEGFIRDGASLPRLVCVITGKGPQKEHYRKMIDSLNLEHVQICTPWLEAEDYPVLLGSADLGVCLHKSSSGLDLPMKVVDMFGCCLPVLAVHFHCLHELVKHEENGLIFRDAPELAEQLKSLLSEFPSSAGRLGSFRRNLRTSRGRSWDDNWDQNVLPLLAAPR
;
A
#
# COMPACT_ATOMS: atom_id res chain seq x y z
N MET A 1 -13.42 -26.24 -21.65
CA MET A 1 -12.75 -25.10 -20.98
C MET A 1 -12.39 -25.42 -19.53
N ARG A 2 -13.32 -25.84 -18.65
CA ARG A 2 -12.98 -26.34 -17.30
C ARG A 2 -11.99 -27.52 -17.32
N HIS A 3 -12.16 -28.50 -18.22
CA HIS A 3 -11.28 -29.67 -18.31
C HIS A 3 -9.82 -29.34 -18.73
N VAL A 4 -9.65 -28.38 -19.65
CA VAL A 4 -8.32 -27.93 -20.13
C VAL A 4 -7.58 -27.13 -19.05
N ILE A 5 -8.33 -26.36 -18.24
CA ILE A 5 -7.79 -25.63 -17.09
C ILE A 5 -7.36 -26.63 -16.00
N THR A 6 -8.18 -27.63 -15.68
CA THR A 6 -7.84 -28.65 -14.68
C THR A 6 -6.61 -29.48 -15.08
N GLU A 7 -6.47 -29.84 -16.36
CA GLU A 7 -5.27 -30.53 -16.85
C GLU A 7 -4.00 -29.66 -16.81
N PHE A 8 -4.10 -28.35 -17.08
CA PHE A 8 -2.99 -27.40 -16.95
C PHE A 8 -2.53 -27.23 -15.49
N TYR A 9 -3.46 -27.26 -14.53
CA TYR A 9 -3.15 -27.20 -13.10
C TYR A 9 -2.54 -28.51 -12.59
N GLN A 10 -3.03 -29.68 -13.02
CA GLN A 10 -2.48 -30.96 -12.58
C GLN A 10 -1.07 -31.25 -13.12
N THR A 11 -0.72 -30.75 -14.32
CA THR A 11 0.63 -30.92 -14.88
C THR A 11 1.68 -30.01 -14.24
N ASN A 12 1.30 -28.84 -13.70
CA ASN A 12 2.24 -27.92 -13.04
C ASN A 12 2.42 -28.15 -11.53
N MET A 13 1.57 -28.96 -10.88
CA MET A 13 1.71 -29.32 -9.46
C MET A 13 2.68 -30.49 -9.21
N ALA A 14 3.09 -31.22 -10.25
CA ALA A 14 4.04 -32.32 -10.14
C ALA A 14 5.45 -31.84 -10.53
N SER A 15 6.20 -31.34 -9.54
CA SER A 15 7.61 -30.88 -9.58
C SER A 15 7.86 -29.45 -10.11
N PRO A 16 8.73 -28.66 -9.45
CA PRO A 16 9.24 -27.40 -9.98
C PRO A 16 10.22 -27.70 -11.12
N GLY A 17 9.67 -28.06 -12.27
CA GLY A 17 10.43 -28.41 -13.47
C GLY A 17 11.01 -27.18 -14.16
N SER A 18 12.32 -27.22 -14.38
CA SER A 18 13.15 -26.27 -15.14
C SER A 18 12.43 -25.55 -16.29
N GLY A 19 12.85 -24.31 -16.60
CA GLY A 19 12.30 -23.48 -17.67
C GLY A 19 12.26 -24.08 -19.09
N SER A 20 12.73 -25.32 -19.28
CA SER A 20 12.50 -26.13 -20.48
C SER A 20 11.01 -26.52 -20.65
N ALA A 21 10.30 -26.90 -19.59
CA ALA A 21 8.90 -27.32 -19.67
C ALA A 21 7.96 -26.18 -20.11
N ARG A 22 8.20 -24.96 -19.62
CA ARG A 22 7.44 -23.75 -19.99
C ARG A 22 7.69 -23.32 -21.45
N LEU A 23 8.90 -23.54 -21.96
CA LEU A 23 9.25 -23.34 -23.38
C LEU A 23 8.59 -24.38 -24.29
N SER A 24 8.44 -25.63 -23.83
CA SER A 24 7.80 -26.71 -24.57
C SER A 24 6.31 -26.47 -24.81
N VAL A 25 5.59 -25.84 -23.87
CA VAL A 25 4.17 -25.48 -24.04
C VAL A 25 3.99 -24.38 -25.08
N LEU A 26 4.84 -23.33 -25.04
CA LEU A 26 4.82 -22.27 -26.05
C LEU A 26 5.24 -22.80 -27.44
N ALA A 27 6.26 -23.66 -27.49
CA ALA A 27 6.68 -24.34 -28.70
C ALA A 27 5.60 -25.30 -29.24
N GLY A 28 4.85 -25.99 -28.36
CA GLY A 28 3.73 -26.86 -28.71
C GLY A 28 2.53 -26.10 -29.28
N LEU A 29 2.22 -24.91 -28.76
CA LEU A 29 1.18 -24.03 -29.31
C LEU A 29 1.57 -23.46 -30.69
N ILE A 30 2.84 -23.06 -30.85
CA ILE A 30 3.38 -22.59 -32.14
C ILE A 30 3.43 -23.74 -33.16
N ALA A 31 3.85 -24.94 -32.74
CA ALA A 31 3.87 -26.14 -33.59
C ALA A 31 2.45 -26.60 -33.96
N GLY A 32 1.48 -26.49 -33.06
CA GLY A 32 0.07 -26.77 -33.34
C GLY A 32 -0.54 -25.81 -34.37
N LEU A 33 -0.22 -24.52 -34.28
CA LEU A 33 -0.58 -23.52 -35.31
C LEU A 33 0.10 -23.81 -36.66
N PHE A 34 1.35 -24.27 -36.65
CA PHE A 34 2.06 -24.68 -37.87
C PHE A 34 1.50 -25.97 -38.49
N ALA A 35 1.11 -26.95 -37.67
CA ALA A 35 0.52 -28.19 -38.14
C ALA A 35 -0.83 -27.97 -38.82
N VAL A 36 -1.65 -27.04 -38.31
CA VAL A 36 -2.91 -26.63 -38.96
C VAL A 36 -2.66 -25.98 -40.32
N PHE A 37 -1.54 -25.26 -40.49
CA PHE A 37 -1.17 -24.63 -41.77
C PHE A 37 -0.67 -25.65 -42.81
N CYS A 38 0.09 -26.67 -42.37
CA CYS A 38 0.64 -27.71 -43.25
C CYS A 38 -0.38 -28.75 -43.76
N VAL A 39 -1.55 -28.88 -43.10
CA VAL A 39 -2.61 -29.82 -43.51
C VAL A 39 -3.48 -29.27 -44.66
N SER A 40 -3.42 -27.97 -44.94
CA SER A 40 -4.05 -27.40 -46.15
C SER A 40 -3.15 -27.59 -47.37
N GLY A 41 -3.42 -28.68 -48.11
CA GLY A 41 -2.60 -29.17 -49.21
C GLY A 41 -2.22 -28.12 -50.26
N SER A 42 -0.93 -27.87 -50.41
CA SER A 42 -0.33 -27.20 -51.57
C SER A 42 1.14 -27.60 -51.68
N ARG A 43 1.66 -27.75 -52.90
CA ARG A 43 3.05 -28.13 -53.24
C ARG A 43 4.08 -27.04 -52.88
N VAL A 44 4.03 -26.50 -51.66
CA VAL A 44 4.98 -25.50 -51.12
C VAL A 44 6.01 -26.15 -50.18
N SER A 45 5.92 -27.47 -50.00
CA SER A 45 6.57 -28.25 -48.94
C SER A 45 8.10 -28.35 -49.01
N LEU A 46 8.73 -28.07 -50.16
CA LEU A 46 10.20 -28.19 -50.31
C LEU A 46 10.98 -26.92 -49.94
N LEU A 47 10.36 -25.74 -49.97
CA LEU A 47 10.98 -24.46 -49.57
C LEU A 47 10.52 -23.97 -48.18
N VAL A 48 9.36 -24.43 -47.71
CA VAL A 48 8.82 -24.05 -46.39
C VAL A 48 9.59 -24.70 -45.25
N CYS A 49 10.06 -25.95 -45.40
CA CYS A 49 10.82 -26.64 -44.35
C CYS A 49 12.19 -25.99 -44.05
N PRO A 50 13.04 -25.63 -45.04
CA PRO A 50 14.28 -24.91 -44.79
C PRO A 50 14.06 -23.50 -44.24
N ALA A 51 13.04 -22.77 -44.72
CA ALA A 51 12.72 -21.44 -44.23
C ALA A 51 12.20 -21.45 -42.78
N ALA A 52 11.35 -22.43 -42.44
CA ALA A 52 10.89 -22.65 -41.07
C ALA A 52 12.04 -23.09 -40.14
N ALA A 53 12.94 -23.96 -40.62
CA ALA A 53 14.13 -24.37 -39.88
C ALA A 53 15.12 -23.21 -39.65
N ALA A 54 15.37 -22.39 -40.68
CA ALA A 54 16.18 -21.19 -40.58
C ALA A 54 15.55 -20.14 -39.64
N GLY A 55 14.22 -19.95 -39.74
CA GLY A 55 13.46 -19.11 -38.83
C GLY A 55 13.52 -19.60 -37.38
N GLY A 56 13.40 -20.91 -37.17
CA GLY A 56 13.55 -21.54 -35.85
C GLY A 56 14.97 -21.40 -35.29
N ALA A 57 16.00 -21.56 -36.12
CA ALA A 57 17.39 -21.38 -35.72
C ALA A 57 17.69 -19.91 -35.36
N LEU A 58 17.24 -18.95 -36.16
CA LEU A 58 17.38 -17.52 -35.88
C LEU A 58 16.63 -17.11 -34.60
N LEU A 59 15.40 -17.62 -34.41
CA LEU A 59 14.65 -17.41 -33.18
C LEU A 59 15.38 -18.00 -31.96
N SER A 60 15.96 -19.19 -32.10
CA SER A 60 16.72 -19.83 -31.03
C SER A 60 17.98 -19.04 -30.66
N LEU A 61 18.70 -18.49 -31.65
CA LEU A 61 19.88 -17.65 -31.44
C LEU A 61 19.50 -16.31 -30.80
N TRP A 62 18.39 -15.71 -31.24
CA TRP A 62 17.85 -14.48 -30.65
C TRP A 62 17.42 -14.70 -29.19
N LEU A 63 16.69 -15.78 -28.90
CA LEU A 63 16.32 -16.16 -27.53
C LEU A 63 17.55 -16.45 -26.65
N ARG A 64 18.58 -17.12 -27.19
CA ARG A 64 19.87 -17.30 -26.49
C ARG A 64 20.54 -15.96 -26.20
N GLY A 65 20.48 -15.01 -27.13
CA GLY A 65 20.97 -13.65 -26.95
C GLY A 65 20.25 -12.92 -25.81
N LEU A 66 18.92 -13.00 -25.75
CA LEU A 66 18.12 -12.38 -24.68
C LEU A 66 18.37 -12.96 -23.29
N ARG A 67 18.78 -14.23 -23.23
CA ARG A 67 19.10 -14.96 -21.99
C ARG A 67 20.58 -14.93 -21.64
N ARG A 68 21.42 -14.21 -22.40
CA ARG A 68 22.85 -14.14 -22.12
C ARG A 68 23.08 -13.40 -20.80
N ARG A 69 23.58 -14.14 -19.81
CA ARG A 69 23.93 -13.64 -18.48
C ARG A 69 25.35 -13.07 -18.47
N ASP A 70 25.56 -12.03 -17.68
CA ASP A 70 26.87 -11.50 -17.33
C ASP A 70 27.15 -11.74 -15.84
N ALA A 71 28.37 -11.44 -15.38
CA ALA A 71 28.80 -11.67 -13.99
C ALA A 71 27.94 -10.92 -12.95
N GLY A 72 27.31 -9.81 -13.34
CA GLY A 72 26.46 -9.01 -12.47
C GLY A 72 24.98 -9.41 -12.48
N THR A 73 24.53 -10.28 -13.39
CA THR A 73 23.11 -10.60 -13.55
C THR A 73 22.45 -11.04 -12.24
N GLU A 74 23.09 -11.90 -11.45
CA GLU A 74 22.50 -12.42 -10.21
C GLU A 74 22.25 -11.33 -9.16
N ARG A 75 22.99 -10.22 -9.22
CA ARG A 75 22.84 -9.06 -8.34
C ARG A 75 21.90 -7.97 -8.88
N ARG A 76 21.28 -8.15 -10.05
CA ARG A 76 20.37 -7.15 -10.64
C ARG A 76 18.90 -7.48 -10.39
N VAL A 77 18.18 -6.59 -9.71
CA VAL A 77 16.75 -6.75 -9.43
C VAL A 77 15.96 -5.58 -9.98
N CYS A 78 14.85 -5.86 -10.66
CA CYS A 78 13.89 -4.85 -11.08
C CYS A 78 12.74 -4.78 -10.06
N ALA A 79 12.51 -3.61 -9.47
CA ALA A 79 11.29 -3.30 -8.73
C ALA A 79 10.36 -2.52 -9.67
N LEU A 80 9.16 -3.04 -9.92
CA LEU A 80 8.22 -2.52 -10.91
C LEU A 80 6.89 -2.13 -10.26
N VAL A 81 6.50 -0.87 -10.46
CA VAL A 81 5.23 -0.31 -10.01
C VAL A 81 4.53 0.35 -11.18
N LEU A 82 3.29 -0.05 -11.44
CA LEU A 82 2.43 0.63 -12.42
C LEU A 82 1.70 1.83 -11.81
N GLY A 83 2.45 2.67 -11.11
CA GLY A 83 1.97 3.76 -10.28
C GLY A 83 3.10 4.73 -9.95
N ASP A 84 2.76 5.81 -9.24
CA ASP A 84 3.72 6.80 -8.78
C ASP A 84 4.65 6.21 -7.71
N ILE A 85 5.94 6.12 -8.05
CA ILE A 85 6.93 5.52 -7.16
C ILE A 85 7.11 6.34 -5.89
N GLY A 86 6.92 7.67 -5.97
CA GLY A 86 7.02 8.57 -4.81
C GLY A 86 5.91 8.35 -3.79
N ARG A 87 4.79 7.76 -4.22
CA ARG A 87 3.64 7.42 -3.37
C ARG A 87 3.50 5.92 -3.09
N SER A 88 4.58 5.17 -3.34
CA SER A 88 4.62 3.71 -3.14
C SER A 88 5.64 3.36 -2.03
N PRO A 89 5.35 3.67 -0.76
CA PRO A 89 6.34 3.57 0.33
C PRO A 89 6.88 2.15 0.51
N ARG A 90 6.01 1.13 0.47
CA ARG A 90 6.42 -0.29 0.56
C ARG A 90 7.43 -0.67 -0.52
N MET A 91 7.22 -0.23 -1.77
CA MET A 91 8.15 -0.52 -2.86
C MET A 91 9.46 0.26 -2.74
N GLN A 92 9.41 1.49 -2.22
CA GLN A 92 10.64 2.21 -1.85
C GLN A 92 11.41 1.47 -0.76
N TYR A 93 10.75 0.88 0.23
CA TYR A 93 11.41 0.07 1.25
C TYR A 93 12.00 -1.23 0.66
N HIS A 94 11.31 -1.91 -0.25
CA HIS A 94 11.91 -3.02 -1.01
C HIS A 94 13.20 -2.60 -1.72
N VAL A 95 13.18 -1.47 -2.43
CA VAL A 95 14.34 -0.93 -3.15
C VAL A 95 15.50 -0.63 -2.19
N LEU A 96 15.21 -0.03 -1.04
CA LEU A 96 16.22 0.28 -0.03
C LEU A 96 16.81 -0.98 0.60
N SER A 97 15.99 -1.97 0.96
CA SER A 97 16.47 -3.24 1.53
C SER A 97 17.29 -4.03 0.49
N LEU A 98 16.86 -4.09 -0.78
CA LEU A 98 17.65 -4.65 -1.87
C LEU A 98 19.02 -3.96 -2.02
N SER A 99 19.02 -2.63 -2.04
CA SER A 99 20.26 -1.84 -2.14
C SER A 99 21.20 -2.10 -0.95
N LYS A 100 20.66 -2.21 0.27
CA LYS A 100 21.40 -2.53 1.50
C LYS A 100 22.09 -3.89 1.43
N HIS A 101 21.48 -4.87 0.74
CA HIS A 101 22.04 -6.21 0.50
C HIS A 101 22.93 -6.31 -0.74
N GLY A 102 23.34 -5.17 -1.31
CA GLY A 102 24.31 -5.12 -2.41
C GLY A 102 23.74 -5.53 -3.76
N TYR A 103 22.42 -5.44 -3.95
CA TYR A 103 21.80 -5.58 -5.27
C TYR A 103 21.87 -4.26 -6.04
N ASP A 104 22.04 -4.34 -7.36
CA ASP A 104 21.82 -3.25 -8.29
C ASP A 104 20.33 -3.22 -8.64
N VAL A 105 19.63 -2.17 -8.20
CA VAL A 105 18.17 -2.10 -8.28
C VAL A 105 17.75 -1.19 -9.41
N THR A 106 16.95 -1.69 -10.35
CA THR A 106 16.24 -0.84 -11.31
C THR A 106 14.81 -0.61 -10.82
N PHE A 107 14.44 0.64 -10.53
CA PHE A 107 13.12 1.01 -10.03
C PHE A 107 12.28 1.64 -11.13
N VAL A 108 11.25 0.92 -11.59
CA VAL A 108 10.41 1.30 -12.73
C VAL A 108 9.03 1.74 -12.25
N GLY A 109 8.59 2.93 -12.66
CA GLY A 109 7.22 3.44 -12.39
C GLY A 109 7.03 4.90 -12.81
N PHE A 110 5.89 5.50 -12.45
CA PHE A 110 5.63 6.92 -12.73
C PHE A 110 6.44 7.80 -11.77
N LEU A 111 6.90 8.96 -12.24
CA LEU A 111 7.72 9.90 -11.48
C LEU A 111 6.95 11.22 -11.25
N ASP A 112 5.70 11.11 -10.80
CA ASP A 112 4.82 12.27 -10.58
C ASP A 112 5.13 12.95 -9.25
N SER A 113 5.54 12.18 -8.23
CA SER A 113 5.99 12.68 -6.93
C SER A 113 7.45 12.32 -6.68
N LYS A 114 8.14 13.15 -5.88
CA LYS A 114 9.53 12.93 -5.52
C LYS A 114 9.66 11.68 -4.61
N PRO A 115 10.50 10.69 -4.95
CA PRO A 115 10.82 9.57 -4.05
C PRO A 115 11.53 10.02 -2.77
N HIS A 116 11.53 9.14 -1.76
CA HIS A 116 12.26 9.34 -0.52
C HIS A 116 13.75 9.62 -0.80
N GLN A 117 14.34 10.54 -0.03
CA GLN A 117 15.71 11.01 -0.25
C GLN A 117 16.72 9.85 -0.21
N ASP A 118 16.49 8.86 0.65
CA ASP A 118 17.36 7.69 0.74
C ASP A 118 17.34 6.83 -0.53
N VAL A 119 16.26 6.82 -1.30
CA VAL A 119 16.22 6.14 -2.62
C VAL A 119 17.07 6.93 -3.62
N LEU A 120 16.94 8.26 -3.60
CA LEU A 120 17.64 9.16 -4.52
C LEU A 120 19.15 9.24 -4.27
N ARG A 121 19.60 8.99 -3.04
CA ARG A 121 21.02 9.08 -2.63
C ARG A 121 21.83 7.81 -2.92
N ARG A 122 21.20 6.73 -3.38
CA ARG A 122 21.86 5.42 -3.56
C ARG A 122 22.39 5.26 -4.98
N ASP A 123 23.70 5.11 -5.13
CA ASP A 123 24.34 4.96 -6.45
C ASP A 123 23.96 3.66 -7.17
N ASN A 124 23.61 2.61 -6.42
CA ASN A 124 23.17 1.31 -6.94
C ASN A 124 21.64 1.22 -7.17
N VAL A 125 20.93 2.35 -7.13
CA VAL A 125 19.51 2.43 -7.47
C VAL A 125 19.33 3.28 -8.73
N HIS A 126 18.71 2.71 -9.75
CA HIS A 126 18.49 3.36 -11.04
C HIS A 126 17.00 3.49 -11.32
N ILE A 127 16.49 4.72 -11.34
CA ILE A 127 15.08 4.99 -11.63
C ILE A 127 14.88 5.01 -13.15
N VAL A 128 13.92 4.21 -13.64
CA VAL A 128 13.50 4.20 -15.04
C VAL A 128 12.04 4.67 -15.09
N PRO A 129 11.79 5.95 -15.42
CA PRO A 129 10.44 6.48 -15.46
C PRO A 129 9.66 5.86 -16.63
N ILE A 130 8.41 5.51 -16.38
CA ILE A 130 7.42 5.21 -17.41
C ILE A 130 6.35 6.31 -17.41
N ALA A 131 5.73 6.52 -18.56
CA ALA A 131 4.65 7.49 -18.71
C ALA A 131 3.31 6.89 -18.28
N GLU A 132 2.48 7.69 -17.60
CA GLU A 132 1.09 7.31 -17.35
C GLU A 132 0.30 7.36 -18.67
N VAL A 133 -0.22 6.21 -19.11
CA VAL A 133 -1.04 6.15 -20.31
C VAL A 133 -2.49 6.51 -19.98
N LYS A 134 -2.96 7.65 -20.49
CA LYS A 134 -4.34 8.13 -20.31
C LYS A 134 -5.34 7.55 -21.31
N GLY A 135 -4.86 6.95 -22.41
CA GLY A 135 -5.68 6.45 -23.52
C GLY A 135 -6.19 7.56 -24.44
N VAL A 136 -6.93 7.19 -25.49
CA VAL A 136 -7.54 8.17 -26.41
C VAL A 136 -8.72 8.84 -25.69
N ALA A 137 -8.66 10.16 -25.53
CA ALA A 137 -9.66 10.93 -24.79
C ALA A 137 -11.01 11.06 -25.52
N VAL A 138 -11.03 10.82 -26.83
CA VAL A 138 -12.20 10.99 -27.69
C VAL A 138 -12.72 9.62 -28.14
N GLY A 139 -14.02 9.37 -27.98
CA GLY A 139 -14.69 8.17 -28.45
C GLY A 139 -15.32 7.32 -27.32
N PRO A 140 -15.80 6.11 -27.64
CA PRO A 140 -16.40 5.22 -26.65
C PRO A 140 -15.39 4.83 -25.56
N LYS A 141 -15.81 4.80 -24.29
CA LYS A 141 -14.94 4.45 -23.14
C LYS A 141 -14.17 3.14 -23.34
N LEU A 142 -14.78 2.17 -24.02
CA LEU A 142 -14.14 0.89 -24.35
C LEU A 142 -12.85 1.08 -25.18
N VAL A 143 -12.87 1.97 -26.17
CA VAL A 143 -11.70 2.28 -27.02
C VAL A 143 -10.60 2.91 -26.16
N THR A 144 -10.95 3.87 -25.30
CA THR A 144 -10.00 4.49 -24.37
C THR A 144 -9.30 3.43 -23.51
N TYR A 145 -10.05 2.49 -22.92
CA TYR A 145 -9.48 1.42 -22.10
C TYR A 145 -8.60 0.46 -22.90
N VAL A 146 -9.07 -0.01 -24.06
CA VAL A 146 -8.29 -0.93 -24.90
C VAL A 146 -7.00 -0.28 -25.34
N THR A 147 -7.04 0.95 -25.88
CA THR A 147 -5.82 1.65 -26.30
C THR A 147 -4.91 1.93 -25.12
N LYS A 148 -5.45 2.32 -23.95
CA LYS A 148 -4.66 2.50 -22.73
C LYS A 148 -3.89 1.23 -22.37
N VAL A 149 -4.57 0.09 -22.31
CA VAL A 149 -3.96 -1.20 -21.96
C VAL A 149 -2.93 -1.61 -23.03
N THR A 150 -3.24 -1.50 -24.31
CA THR A 150 -2.32 -1.88 -25.40
C THR A 150 -1.04 -1.02 -25.37
N VAL A 151 -1.16 0.30 -25.25
CA VAL A 151 0.01 1.19 -25.20
C VAL A 151 0.83 0.93 -23.94
N GLN A 152 0.19 0.70 -22.79
CA GLN A 152 0.88 0.33 -21.55
C GLN A 152 1.63 -1.00 -21.71
N CYS A 153 1.03 -2.01 -22.35
CA CYS A 153 1.70 -3.28 -22.65
C CYS A 153 2.96 -3.07 -23.50
N LEU A 154 2.84 -2.31 -24.60
CA LEU A 154 3.96 -2.06 -25.52
C LEU A 154 5.08 -1.28 -24.84
N GLN A 155 4.74 -0.28 -24.03
CA GLN A 155 5.70 0.50 -23.26
C GLN A 155 6.46 -0.38 -22.27
N LEU A 156 5.75 -1.17 -21.45
CA LEU A 156 6.38 -2.07 -20.48
C LEU A 156 7.26 -3.11 -21.16
N LEU A 157 6.78 -3.72 -22.25
CA LEU A 157 7.54 -4.68 -23.03
C LEU A 157 8.84 -4.05 -23.55
N SER A 158 8.75 -2.86 -24.13
CA SER A 158 9.92 -2.10 -24.63
C SER A 158 10.91 -1.80 -23.51
N VAL A 159 10.44 -1.30 -22.36
CA VAL A 159 11.30 -0.95 -21.21
C VAL A 159 12.01 -2.19 -20.68
N LEU A 160 11.26 -3.25 -20.34
CA LEU A 160 11.83 -4.45 -19.73
C LEU A 160 12.75 -5.25 -20.68
N LEU A 161 12.51 -5.19 -22.00
CA LEU A 161 13.41 -5.81 -22.98
C LEU A 161 14.68 -4.99 -23.25
N ARG A 162 14.62 -3.66 -23.16
CA ARG A 162 15.80 -2.78 -23.36
C ARG A 162 16.73 -2.72 -22.15
N MET A 163 16.21 -2.99 -20.96
CA MET A 163 17.02 -3.06 -19.74
C MET A 163 18.07 -4.18 -19.82
N LYS A 164 19.13 -4.05 -19.02
CA LYS A 164 20.05 -5.15 -18.75
C LYS A 164 19.30 -6.35 -18.15
N LEU A 165 19.84 -7.55 -18.29
CA LEU A 165 19.19 -8.78 -17.83
C LEU A 165 19.10 -8.81 -16.29
N GLN A 166 17.89 -8.82 -15.77
CA GLN A 166 17.62 -8.87 -14.33
C GLN A 166 17.57 -10.33 -13.85
N SER A 167 18.04 -10.63 -12.64
CA SER A 167 17.81 -11.95 -12.03
C SER A 167 16.36 -12.09 -11.59
N HIS A 168 15.79 -11.03 -11.01
CA HIS A 168 14.42 -10.99 -10.49
C HIS A 168 13.66 -9.74 -10.97
N VAL A 169 12.36 -9.89 -11.16
CA VAL A 169 11.41 -8.78 -11.35
C VAL A 169 10.36 -8.89 -10.24
N LEU A 170 10.35 -7.91 -9.33
CA LEU A 170 9.40 -7.75 -8.24
C LEU A 170 8.34 -6.73 -8.66
N LEU A 171 7.09 -7.15 -8.82
CA LEU A 171 5.98 -6.31 -9.22
C LEU A 171 5.00 -6.07 -8.08
N GLN A 172 4.61 -4.81 -7.88
CA GLN A 172 3.52 -4.44 -6.97
C GLN A 172 2.16 -4.73 -7.61
N ASN A 173 1.27 -5.41 -6.89
CA ASN A 173 -0.15 -5.51 -7.24
C ASN A 173 -1.02 -5.00 -6.09
N PRO A 174 -1.97 -4.07 -6.31
CA PRO A 174 -2.34 -3.41 -7.55
C PRO A 174 -1.51 -2.12 -7.87
N PRO A 175 -1.60 -1.61 -9.11
CA PRO A 175 -2.29 -2.21 -10.26
C PRO A 175 -1.43 -3.27 -10.96
N GLY A 176 -1.96 -4.49 -11.06
CA GLY A 176 -1.31 -5.60 -11.76
C GLY A 176 -1.65 -5.71 -13.24
N LEU A 177 -2.73 -5.08 -13.72
CA LEU A 177 -3.12 -5.12 -15.13
C LEU A 177 -2.54 -3.91 -15.89
N PRO A 178 -1.83 -4.10 -17.02
CA PRO A 178 -1.42 -5.36 -17.65
C PRO A 178 -0.03 -5.89 -17.18
N GLY A 179 0.55 -5.27 -16.15
CA GLY A 179 1.92 -5.50 -15.68
C GLY A 179 2.27 -6.96 -15.38
N ILE A 180 1.39 -7.73 -14.72
CA ILE A 180 1.64 -9.12 -14.34
C ILE A 180 1.93 -9.96 -15.59
N ALA A 181 1.05 -9.91 -16.59
CA ALA A 181 1.20 -10.66 -17.84
C ALA A 181 2.47 -10.27 -18.61
N VAL A 182 2.77 -8.97 -18.70
CA VAL A 182 3.95 -8.48 -19.43
C VAL A 182 5.24 -8.85 -18.71
N ALA A 183 5.29 -8.64 -17.39
CA ALA A 183 6.46 -8.98 -16.57
C ALA A 183 6.72 -10.49 -16.58
N TRP A 184 5.67 -11.31 -16.44
CA TRP A 184 5.76 -12.77 -16.56
C TRP A 184 6.32 -13.19 -17.92
N PHE A 185 5.76 -12.66 -19.01
CA PHE A 185 6.21 -12.99 -20.36
C PHE A 185 7.68 -12.62 -20.58
N VAL A 186 8.10 -11.43 -20.14
CA VAL A 186 9.50 -11.02 -20.23
C VAL A 186 10.40 -11.89 -19.35
N CYS A 187 9.96 -12.28 -18.15
CA CYS A 187 10.72 -13.20 -17.29
C CYS A 187 10.93 -14.55 -17.95
N ILE A 188 9.94 -15.09 -18.68
CA ILE A 188 10.13 -16.29 -19.50
C ILE A 188 11.15 -16.04 -20.60
N LEU A 189 11.00 -14.97 -21.40
CA LEU A 189 11.91 -14.70 -22.51
C LEU A 189 13.36 -14.57 -22.04
N ARG A 190 13.56 -13.80 -20.96
CA ARG A 190 14.86 -13.45 -20.41
C ARG A 190 15.43 -14.48 -19.45
N GLY A 191 14.61 -15.43 -19.02
CA GLY A 191 14.98 -16.36 -17.96
C GLY A 191 15.32 -15.57 -16.70
N SER A 192 14.41 -14.72 -16.23
CA SER A 192 14.41 -14.03 -14.94
C SER A 192 13.35 -14.69 -14.03
N ARG A 193 13.45 -14.51 -12.71
CA ARG A 193 12.38 -14.93 -11.78
C ARG A 193 11.37 -13.82 -11.61
N PHE A 194 10.10 -14.18 -11.56
CA PHE A 194 9.01 -13.23 -11.37
C PHE A 194 8.43 -13.34 -9.96
N VAL A 195 8.36 -12.21 -9.27
CA VAL A 195 7.80 -12.09 -7.92
C VAL A 195 6.65 -11.09 -7.94
N ILE A 196 5.49 -11.46 -7.42
CA ILE A 196 4.36 -10.54 -7.23
C ILE A 196 4.24 -10.22 -5.73
N ASP A 197 4.15 -8.94 -5.40
CA ASP A 197 3.83 -8.47 -4.06
C ASP A 197 2.37 -7.99 -4.02
N TRP A 198 1.51 -8.79 -3.40
CA TRP A 198 0.07 -8.60 -3.31
C TRP A 198 -0.30 -7.71 -2.12
N HIS A 199 -0.72 -6.49 -2.42
CA HIS A 199 -1.16 -5.49 -1.45
C HIS A 199 -2.67 -5.48 -1.31
N ASN A 200 -3.38 -5.81 -2.39
CA ASN A 200 -4.84 -5.97 -2.47
C ASN A 200 -5.14 -6.69 -3.81
N TYR A 201 -6.41 -6.89 -4.13
CA TYR A 201 -6.85 -7.33 -5.45
C TYR A 201 -7.27 -6.14 -6.30
N GLY A 202 -6.73 -6.02 -7.52
CA GLY A 202 -7.09 -4.94 -8.43
C GLY A 202 -8.58 -4.92 -8.76
N PHE A 203 -9.22 -6.08 -8.93
CA PHE A 203 -10.65 -6.15 -9.23
C PHE A 203 -11.56 -5.68 -8.08
N THR A 204 -11.15 -5.84 -6.81
CA THR A 204 -11.96 -5.37 -5.67
C THR A 204 -11.91 -3.84 -5.56
N ILE A 205 -10.76 -3.22 -5.85
CA ILE A 205 -10.65 -1.77 -5.95
C ILE A 205 -11.53 -1.25 -7.09
N MET A 206 -11.48 -1.87 -8.27
CA MET A 206 -12.35 -1.50 -9.39
C MET A 206 -13.84 -1.67 -9.09
N THR A 207 -14.19 -2.58 -8.18
CA THR A 207 -15.58 -2.81 -7.74
C THR A 207 -16.16 -1.60 -7.01
N LEU A 208 -15.34 -0.82 -6.28
CA LEU A 208 -15.80 0.38 -5.57
C LEU A 208 -16.41 1.40 -6.56
N SER A 209 -15.73 1.67 -7.67
CA SER A 209 -16.19 2.67 -8.64
C SER A 209 -17.16 2.16 -9.72
N LEU A 210 -17.05 0.88 -10.14
CA LEU A 210 -17.83 0.34 -11.26
C LEU A 210 -18.96 -0.61 -10.84
N GLY A 211 -18.91 -1.11 -9.60
CA GLY A 211 -19.83 -2.12 -9.08
C GLY A 211 -19.46 -3.56 -9.49
N ARG A 212 -19.79 -4.52 -8.62
CA ARG A 212 -19.35 -5.92 -8.72
C ARG A 212 -19.83 -6.64 -10.00
N ARG A 213 -20.97 -6.25 -10.53
CA ARG A 213 -21.58 -6.87 -11.73
C ARG A 213 -20.98 -6.35 -13.05
N HIS A 214 -20.10 -5.35 -13.00
CA HIS A 214 -19.55 -4.73 -14.19
C HIS A 214 -18.64 -5.71 -14.97
N PRO A 215 -18.77 -5.83 -16.31
CA PRO A 215 -17.97 -6.78 -17.11
C PRO A 215 -16.46 -6.60 -16.96
N LEU A 216 -15.98 -5.36 -16.85
CA LEU A 216 -14.55 -5.07 -16.66
C LEU A 216 -14.01 -5.57 -15.31
N VAL A 217 -14.84 -5.56 -14.25
CA VAL A 217 -14.45 -6.11 -12.94
C VAL A 217 -14.27 -7.62 -13.05
N ARG A 218 -15.20 -8.32 -13.70
CA ARG A 218 -15.09 -9.77 -13.95
C ARG A 218 -13.89 -10.13 -14.82
N LEU A 219 -13.56 -9.29 -15.80
CA LEU A 219 -12.36 -9.46 -16.63
C LEU A 219 -11.08 -9.26 -15.82
N ALA A 220 -11.03 -8.24 -14.95
CA ALA A 220 -9.90 -8.00 -14.07
C ALA A 220 -9.70 -9.16 -13.06
N GLU A 221 -10.80 -9.65 -12.47
CA GLU A 221 -10.80 -10.82 -11.59
C GLU A 221 -10.26 -12.06 -12.32
N TRP A 222 -10.77 -12.35 -13.52
CA TRP A 222 -10.26 -13.45 -14.35
C TRP A 222 -8.78 -13.27 -14.70
N TYR A 223 -8.35 -12.05 -15.02
CA TYR A 223 -6.97 -11.73 -15.36
C TYR A 223 -6.02 -12.02 -14.20
N GLU A 224 -6.33 -11.48 -13.01
CA GLU A 224 -5.49 -11.70 -11.82
C GLU A 224 -5.48 -13.19 -11.46
N HIS A 225 -6.64 -13.87 -11.53
CA HIS A 225 -6.74 -15.30 -11.24
C HIS A 225 -5.98 -16.18 -12.24
N PHE A 226 -5.91 -15.79 -13.51
CA PHE A 226 -5.18 -16.55 -14.53
C PHE A 226 -3.68 -16.30 -14.48
N PHE A 227 -3.24 -15.04 -14.36
CA PHE A 227 -1.82 -14.70 -14.43
C PHE A 227 -1.11 -14.75 -13.07
N GLY A 228 -1.82 -14.55 -11.95
CA GLY A 228 -1.26 -14.57 -10.61
C GLY A 228 -0.49 -15.85 -10.26
N PRO A 229 -1.04 -17.06 -10.50
CA PRO A 229 -0.36 -18.33 -10.23
C PRO A 229 0.89 -18.58 -11.07
N LEU A 230 1.16 -17.76 -12.09
CA LEU A 230 2.29 -17.95 -13.00
C LEU A 230 3.60 -17.32 -12.47
N ALA A 231 3.56 -16.58 -11.37
CA ALA A 231 4.75 -16.06 -10.70
C ALA A 231 5.55 -17.17 -9.99
N ASP A 232 6.86 -16.99 -9.89
CA ASP A 232 7.73 -17.96 -9.22
C ASP A 232 7.63 -17.82 -7.69
N HIS A 233 7.43 -16.60 -7.20
CA HIS A 233 7.20 -16.31 -5.78
C HIS A 233 6.09 -15.27 -5.61
N ASN A 234 5.38 -15.33 -4.49
CA ASN A 234 4.33 -14.39 -4.14
C ASN A 234 4.55 -13.88 -2.71
N LEU A 235 4.48 -12.57 -2.53
CA LEU A 235 4.46 -11.90 -1.24
C LEU A 235 3.04 -11.37 -0.99
N CYS A 236 2.59 -11.29 0.25
CA CYS A 236 1.31 -10.66 0.58
C CYS A 236 1.36 -9.90 1.90
N VAL A 237 0.45 -8.94 2.07
CA VAL A 237 0.44 -8.02 3.23
C VAL A 237 -0.06 -8.64 4.54
N THR A 238 -0.83 -9.73 4.48
CA THR A 238 -1.50 -10.36 5.63
C THR A 238 -1.51 -11.88 5.53
N ASP A 239 -1.68 -12.54 6.68
CA ASP A 239 -1.91 -13.99 6.72
C ASP A 239 -3.31 -14.35 6.20
N ALA A 240 -4.31 -13.49 6.39
CA ALA A 240 -5.62 -13.63 5.77
C ALA A 240 -5.51 -13.68 4.23
N MET A 241 -4.74 -12.76 3.62
CA MET A 241 -4.52 -12.75 2.17
C MET A 241 -3.73 -13.97 1.72
N LYS A 242 -2.71 -14.39 2.48
CA LYS A 242 -1.98 -15.64 2.21
C LYS A 242 -2.93 -16.84 2.13
N ASN A 243 -3.83 -16.97 3.10
CA ASN A 243 -4.80 -18.06 3.18
C ASN A 243 -5.82 -17.98 2.04
N ASP A 244 -6.28 -16.77 1.68
CA ASP A 244 -7.19 -16.56 0.55
C ASP A 244 -6.54 -16.91 -0.79
N LEU A 245 -5.33 -16.41 -1.05
CA LEU A 245 -4.51 -16.73 -2.22
C LEU A 245 -4.31 -18.24 -2.35
N GLN A 246 -3.97 -18.93 -1.26
CA GLN A 246 -3.78 -20.38 -1.27
C GLN A 246 -5.09 -21.12 -1.57
N LYS A 247 -6.18 -20.77 -0.89
CA LYS A 247 -7.45 -21.50 -0.93
C LYS A 247 -8.23 -21.24 -2.22
N ASN A 248 -8.29 -19.98 -2.66
CA ASN A 248 -9.14 -19.54 -3.76
C ASN A 248 -8.38 -19.45 -5.09
N TRP A 249 -7.04 -19.33 -5.07
CA TRP A 249 -6.23 -19.12 -6.28
C TRP A 249 -5.15 -20.19 -6.47
N GLY A 250 -4.93 -21.07 -5.48
CA GLY A 250 -3.83 -22.04 -5.51
C GLY A 250 -2.44 -21.40 -5.44
N ILE A 251 -2.36 -20.17 -4.94
CA ILE A 251 -1.12 -19.39 -4.86
C ILE A 251 -0.50 -19.54 -3.47
N GLY A 252 0.67 -20.17 -3.41
CA GLY A 252 1.51 -20.16 -2.21
C GLY A 252 2.21 -18.80 -2.06
N ALA A 253 1.93 -18.09 -0.98
CA ALA A 253 2.50 -16.77 -0.69
C ALA A 253 3.22 -16.72 0.67
N THR A 254 4.19 -15.81 0.77
CA THR A 254 4.88 -15.46 2.01
C THR A 254 4.34 -14.13 2.54
N THR A 255 3.87 -14.12 3.77
CA THR A 255 3.38 -12.91 4.41
C THR A 255 4.55 -11.99 4.74
N LEU A 256 4.48 -10.77 4.22
CA LEU A 256 5.38 -9.67 4.56
C LEU A 256 4.53 -8.53 5.11
N TYR A 257 4.40 -8.47 6.43
CA TYR A 257 3.69 -7.38 7.10
C TYR A 257 4.40 -6.04 6.89
N ASP A 258 3.62 -4.99 6.67
CA ASP A 258 4.12 -3.63 6.71
C ASP A 258 4.57 -3.22 8.12
N ARG A 259 5.58 -2.35 8.16
CA ARG A 259 6.18 -1.84 9.39
C ARG A 259 6.38 -0.33 9.28
N PRO A 260 6.21 0.41 10.40
CA PRO A 260 6.37 1.86 10.36
C PRO A 260 7.81 2.24 10.05
N ALA A 261 7.98 3.32 9.29
CA ALA A 261 9.29 3.94 9.15
C ALA A 261 9.76 4.54 10.48
N SER A 262 11.09 4.66 10.64
CA SER A 262 11.72 5.21 11.84
C SER A 262 11.36 6.66 12.16
N ILE A 263 10.84 7.40 11.18
CA ILE A 263 10.32 8.76 11.37
C ILE A 263 9.04 8.80 12.22
N PHE A 264 8.27 7.71 12.23
CA PHE A 264 7.08 7.58 13.08
C PHE A 264 7.52 7.14 14.47
N ARG A 265 7.45 8.08 15.40
CA ARG A 265 7.85 7.92 16.80
C ARG A 265 7.10 8.90 17.67
N GLU A 266 7.04 8.62 18.96
CA GLU A 266 6.54 9.58 19.95
C GLU A 266 7.31 10.89 19.82
N THR A 267 6.58 12.00 19.75
CA THR A 267 7.18 13.30 19.50
C THR A 267 7.62 13.92 20.82
N PRO A 268 8.88 14.35 20.97
CA PRO A 268 9.32 15.10 22.14
C PRO A 268 8.48 16.35 22.37
N LEU A 269 8.12 16.63 23.63
CA LEU A 269 7.16 17.68 23.98
C LEU A 269 7.51 19.07 23.41
N ARG A 270 8.80 19.41 23.33
CA ARG A 270 9.28 20.64 22.67
C ARG A 270 8.85 20.72 21.21
N LEU A 271 9.03 19.65 20.43
CA LEU A 271 8.65 19.61 19.02
C LEU A 271 7.13 19.63 18.86
N GLN A 272 6.37 19.03 19.80
CA GLN A 272 4.91 19.16 19.82
C GLN A 272 4.51 20.64 19.98
N HIS A 273 5.11 21.34 20.94
CA HIS A 273 4.84 22.75 21.20
C HIS A 273 5.16 23.63 19.98
N GLU A 274 6.36 23.48 19.39
CA GLU A 274 6.77 24.21 18.18
C GLU A 274 5.80 23.96 17.00
N LEU A 275 5.32 22.72 16.83
CA LEU A 275 4.30 22.41 15.84
C LEU A 275 2.99 23.16 16.12
N PHE A 276 2.48 23.11 17.35
CA PHE A 276 1.19 23.73 17.66
C PHE A 276 1.24 25.25 17.68
N VAL A 277 2.35 25.89 18.05
CA VAL A 277 2.56 27.33 17.88
C VAL A 277 2.43 27.71 16.40
N ARG A 278 3.14 26.99 15.53
CA ARG A 278 3.09 27.23 14.08
C ARG A 278 1.69 27.01 13.50
N LEU A 279 1.02 25.91 13.86
CA LEU A 279 -0.33 25.61 13.39
C LEU A 279 -1.35 26.62 13.92
N ALA A 280 -1.18 27.11 15.15
CA ALA A 280 -2.06 28.09 15.77
C ALA A 280 -2.13 29.39 14.97
N HIS A 281 -1.09 29.81 14.26
CA HIS A 281 -1.15 31.00 13.39
C HIS A 281 -2.24 30.90 12.32
N THR A 282 -2.49 29.69 11.80
CA THR A 282 -3.44 29.44 10.70
C THR A 282 -4.76 28.87 11.20
N TYR A 283 -4.72 28.05 12.26
CA TYR A 283 -5.86 27.28 12.76
C TYR A 283 -6.16 27.70 14.21
N PRO A 284 -7.20 28.52 14.43
CA PRO A 284 -7.57 29.03 15.75
C PRO A 284 -7.83 27.95 16.79
N GLN A 285 -8.19 26.73 16.37
CA GLN A 285 -8.44 25.58 17.24
C GLN A 285 -7.21 25.18 18.09
N PHE A 286 -5.99 25.58 17.68
CA PHE A 286 -4.78 25.33 18.44
C PHE A 286 -4.34 26.51 19.32
N LYS A 287 -5.00 27.67 19.21
CA LYS A 287 -4.72 28.84 20.05
C LYS A 287 -5.33 28.65 21.43
N PHE A 288 -4.57 29.04 22.44
CA PHE A 288 -5.15 29.26 23.77
C PHE A 288 -5.85 30.62 23.81
N THR A 289 -7.01 30.70 24.48
CA THR A 289 -7.83 31.91 24.57
C THR A 289 -7.99 32.45 26.00
N GLY A 290 -7.24 31.91 26.97
CA GLY A 290 -7.22 32.40 28.34
C GLY A 290 -6.31 33.62 28.53
N SER A 291 -6.17 34.09 29.77
CA SER A 291 -5.24 35.18 30.08
C SER A 291 -3.81 34.74 29.81
N ASP A 292 -3.15 35.41 28.87
CA ASP A 292 -1.74 35.21 28.59
C ASP A 292 -0.92 35.65 29.81
N ASP A 293 -0.22 34.71 30.44
CA ASP A 293 0.90 35.06 31.30
C ASP A 293 2.01 35.60 30.39
N VAL A 294 2.43 36.85 30.62
CA VAL A 294 3.45 37.53 29.80
C VAL A 294 4.78 36.76 29.81
N ALA A 295 4.98 35.86 30.77
CA ALA A 295 6.17 35.04 30.92
C ALA A 295 6.12 33.66 30.21
N ALA A 296 5.04 33.30 29.50
CA ALA A 296 4.93 31.97 28.86
C ALA A 296 4.34 31.99 27.44
N GLU A 297 4.99 31.29 26.51
CA GLU A 297 4.42 30.98 25.18
C GLU A 297 3.42 29.82 25.35
N THR A 298 2.15 30.03 24.97
CA THR A 298 1.06 29.10 25.31
C THR A 298 0.33 28.60 24.05
N THR A 299 0.13 27.29 23.98
CA THR A 299 -0.78 26.64 23.00
C THR A 299 -1.98 26.04 23.73
N ILE A 300 -2.96 25.55 22.99
CA ILE A 300 -4.09 24.85 23.61
C ILE A 300 -3.64 23.59 24.39
N PHE A 301 -2.47 23.02 24.10
CA PHE A 301 -1.99 21.77 24.75
C PHE A 301 -0.87 21.97 25.78
N SER A 302 0.00 22.96 25.58
CA SER A 302 1.26 23.08 26.32
C SER A 302 1.67 24.52 26.57
N LEU A 303 2.53 24.70 27.57
CA LEU A 303 3.14 25.95 27.99
C LEU A 303 4.65 25.82 27.81
N ARG A 304 5.30 26.90 27.39
CA ARG A 304 6.75 27.04 27.37
C ARG A 304 7.16 28.22 28.24
N ASP A 305 7.91 27.93 29.29
CA ASP A 305 8.45 28.95 30.19
C ASP A 305 9.58 29.71 29.49
N VAL A 306 9.45 31.04 29.41
CA VAL A 306 10.40 31.89 28.68
C VAL A 306 11.73 32.02 29.44
N THR A 307 11.74 31.76 30.75
CA THR A 307 12.93 31.94 31.60
C THR A 307 13.92 30.78 31.49
N ASP A 308 13.43 29.54 31.35
CA ASP A 308 14.27 28.33 31.34
C ASP A 308 14.10 27.44 30.09
N ASP A 309 13.25 27.84 29.14
CA ASP A 309 12.95 27.11 27.90
C ASP A 309 12.27 25.74 28.13
N SER A 310 11.76 25.48 29.33
CA SER A 310 11.07 24.23 29.66
C SER A 310 9.66 24.22 29.08
N VAL A 311 9.25 23.05 28.56
CA VAL A 311 7.92 22.85 28.00
C VAL A 311 7.16 21.83 28.85
N THR A 312 5.94 22.18 29.25
CA THR A 312 5.05 21.32 30.05
C THR A 312 3.66 21.24 29.42
N LEU A 313 2.96 20.13 29.64
CA LEU A 313 1.57 19.97 29.22
C LEU A 313 0.65 20.74 30.17
N ARG A 314 -0.39 21.38 29.62
CA ARG A 314 -1.43 22.02 30.43
C ARG A 314 -2.29 20.96 31.12
N SER A 315 -2.67 21.19 32.37
CA SER A 315 -3.53 20.27 33.15
C SER A 315 -4.91 20.11 32.52
N GLU A 316 -5.52 21.23 32.11
CA GLU A 316 -6.85 21.30 31.48
C GLU A 316 -6.77 21.31 29.94
N ARG A 317 -5.77 20.64 29.35
CA ARG A 317 -5.68 20.55 27.89
C ARG A 317 -6.81 19.69 27.32
N PRO A 318 -7.33 19.98 26.13
CA PRO A 318 -8.19 19.04 25.43
C PRO A 318 -7.41 17.79 25.02
N ALA A 319 -8.13 16.68 24.83
CA ALA A 319 -7.58 15.50 24.19
C ALA A 319 -7.45 15.74 22.68
N LEU A 320 -6.31 15.35 22.10
CA LEU A 320 -6.04 15.44 20.68
C LEU A 320 -6.40 14.13 19.99
N LEU A 321 -7.51 14.16 19.26
CA LEU A 321 -7.96 13.06 18.40
C LEU A 321 -7.44 13.30 16.98
N ILE A 322 -6.95 12.27 16.31
CA ILE A 322 -6.54 12.40 14.90
C ILE A 322 -7.09 11.30 14.01
N SER A 323 -7.56 11.69 12.82
CA SER A 323 -7.81 10.78 11.72
C SER A 323 -7.07 11.25 10.47
N SER A 324 -6.22 10.39 9.91
CA SER A 324 -5.58 10.60 8.61
C SER A 324 -6.42 9.97 7.51
N THR A 325 -6.66 10.67 6.41
CA THR A 325 -7.58 10.21 5.36
C THR A 325 -7.12 10.55 3.95
N SER A 326 -7.57 9.73 3.00
CA SER A 326 -7.47 9.99 1.56
C SER A 326 -8.74 10.61 0.99
N TRP A 327 -9.77 10.86 1.83
CA TRP A 327 -11.10 11.36 1.45
C TRP A 327 -11.71 10.60 0.26
N THR A 328 -11.68 9.28 0.34
CA THR A 328 -12.17 8.33 -0.66
C THR A 328 -13.33 7.50 -0.12
N GLU A 329 -14.07 6.84 -1.01
CA GLU A 329 -15.32 6.12 -0.71
C GLU A 329 -15.17 4.95 0.30
N ASP A 330 -13.95 4.48 0.52
CA ASP A 330 -13.60 3.44 1.51
C ASP A 330 -13.47 3.97 2.95
N GLU A 331 -13.62 5.28 3.16
CA GLU A 331 -13.56 5.96 4.46
C GLU A 331 -14.83 6.76 4.72
N ASP A 332 -15.81 6.16 5.40
CA ASP A 332 -17.05 6.86 5.72
C ASP A 332 -16.91 7.71 7.00
N PHE A 333 -16.68 9.01 6.81
CA PHE A 333 -16.54 9.95 7.91
C PHE A 333 -17.85 10.32 8.61
N SER A 334 -19.03 9.97 8.09
CA SER A 334 -20.28 10.26 8.82
C SER A 334 -20.28 9.53 10.16
N VAL A 335 -19.70 8.31 10.20
CA VAL A 335 -19.54 7.51 11.42
C VAL A 335 -18.76 8.25 12.50
N LEU A 336 -17.67 8.94 12.16
CA LEU A 336 -16.91 9.73 13.13
C LEU A 336 -17.67 11.00 13.54
N LEU A 337 -18.32 11.69 12.59
CA LEU A 337 -19.07 12.92 12.89
C LEU A 337 -20.25 12.64 13.82
N GLU A 338 -21.05 11.61 13.55
CA GLU A 338 -22.16 11.15 14.39
C GLU A 338 -21.65 10.75 15.79
N ALA A 339 -20.52 10.03 15.88
CA ALA A 339 -19.94 9.65 17.16
C ALA A 339 -19.46 10.85 18.00
N LEU A 340 -19.01 11.93 17.35
CA LEU A 340 -18.63 13.18 18.02
C LEU A 340 -19.85 13.96 18.52
N GLU A 341 -20.98 13.92 17.80
CA GLU A 341 -22.26 14.48 18.29
C GLU A 341 -22.78 13.70 19.49
N GLU A 342 -22.68 12.37 19.48
CA GLU A 342 -23.01 11.54 20.65
C GLU A 342 -22.09 11.83 21.84
N TYR A 343 -20.79 12.05 21.58
CA TYR A 343 -19.83 12.44 22.60
C TYR A 343 -20.19 13.77 23.28
N GLU A 344 -20.63 14.78 22.52
CA GLU A 344 -21.21 16.03 23.08
C GLU A 344 -22.44 15.74 23.95
N GLY A 345 -23.31 14.83 23.50
CA GLY A 345 -24.47 14.37 24.25
C GLY A 345 -24.10 13.87 25.64
N PHE A 346 -23.06 13.03 25.76
CA PHE A 346 -22.58 12.54 27.05
C PHE A 346 -22.13 13.66 27.98
N ILE A 347 -21.44 14.68 27.46
CA ILE A 347 -21.00 15.84 28.25
C ILE A 347 -22.21 16.64 28.74
N ARG A 348 -23.18 16.91 27.84
CA ARG A 348 -24.41 17.63 28.20
C ARG A 348 -25.24 16.88 29.24
N ASP A 349 -25.20 15.55 29.21
CA ASP A 349 -25.88 14.68 30.17
C ASP A 349 -25.10 14.51 31.49
N GLY A 350 -23.97 15.23 31.66
CA GLY A 350 -23.22 15.32 32.91
C GLY A 350 -22.02 14.39 33.03
N ALA A 351 -21.59 13.73 31.95
CA ALA A 351 -20.36 12.95 31.96
C ALA A 351 -19.14 13.87 32.09
N SER A 352 -18.22 13.55 33.02
CA SER A 352 -16.94 14.24 33.15
C SER A 352 -15.98 13.77 32.07
N LEU A 353 -15.99 14.44 30.91
CA LEU A 353 -15.13 14.14 29.77
C LEU A 353 -14.34 15.38 29.33
N PRO A 354 -13.11 15.22 28.80
CA PRO A 354 -12.32 16.35 28.32
C PRO A 354 -12.92 16.95 27.04
N ARG A 355 -12.61 18.23 26.80
CA ARG A 355 -12.79 18.82 25.46
C ARG A 355 -11.94 18.09 24.43
N LEU A 356 -12.39 18.06 23.18
CA LEU A 356 -11.66 17.43 22.07
C LEU A 356 -11.18 18.47 21.06
N VAL A 357 -9.97 18.26 20.58
CA VAL A 357 -9.53 18.80 19.29
C VAL A 357 -9.39 17.61 18.34
N CYS A 358 -10.29 17.50 17.38
CA CYS A 358 -10.30 16.45 16.37
C CYS A 358 -9.65 16.96 15.08
N VAL A 359 -8.49 16.41 14.74
CA VAL A 359 -7.77 16.72 13.51
C VAL A 359 -8.09 15.68 12.45
N ILE A 360 -8.66 16.11 11.32
CA ILE A 360 -8.88 15.26 10.15
C ILE A 360 -7.99 15.75 9.01
N THR A 361 -6.86 15.08 8.79
CA THR A 361 -5.84 15.50 7.83
C THR A 361 -5.82 14.61 6.60
N GLY A 362 -5.65 15.21 5.42
CA GLY A 362 -5.69 14.47 4.18
C GLY A 362 -6.11 15.28 2.95
N LYS A 363 -5.99 14.63 1.79
CA LYS A 363 -6.43 15.16 0.49
C LYS A 363 -7.16 14.09 -0.31
N GLY A 364 -8.32 14.46 -0.84
CA GLY A 364 -9.02 13.66 -1.84
C GLY A 364 -10.40 14.21 -2.18
N PRO A 365 -11.13 13.48 -3.03
CA PRO A 365 -12.32 13.99 -3.71
C PRO A 365 -13.48 14.31 -2.77
N GLN A 366 -13.64 13.59 -1.65
CA GLN A 366 -14.77 13.79 -0.73
C GLN A 366 -14.52 14.85 0.35
N LYS A 367 -13.34 15.48 0.40
CA LYS A 367 -12.99 16.45 1.45
C LYS A 367 -14.02 17.58 1.60
N GLU A 368 -14.47 18.13 0.49
CA GLU A 368 -15.42 19.25 0.49
C GLU A 368 -16.83 18.82 0.91
N HIS A 369 -17.21 17.58 0.59
CA HIS A 369 -18.48 17.02 1.04
C HIS A 369 -18.52 16.93 2.58
N TYR A 370 -17.49 16.33 3.19
CA TYR A 370 -17.40 16.21 4.64
C TYR A 370 -17.18 17.55 5.34
N ARG A 371 -16.47 18.50 4.72
CA ARG A 371 -16.34 19.87 5.26
C ARG A 371 -17.71 20.52 5.44
N LYS A 372 -18.60 20.44 4.45
CA LYS A 372 -19.97 20.97 4.58
C LYS A 372 -20.76 20.34 5.71
N MET A 373 -20.56 19.03 5.96
CA MET A 373 -21.19 18.35 7.08
C MET A 373 -20.61 18.85 8.41
N ILE A 374 -19.29 18.94 8.52
CA ILE A 374 -18.61 19.51 9.71
C ILE A 374 -19.12 20.93 10.01
N ASP A 375 -19.24 21.78 8.99
CA ASP A 375 -19.71 23.17 9.15
C ASP A 375 -21.18 23.26 9.59
N SER A 376 -21.96 22.18 9.44
CA SER A 376 -23.35 22.10 9.89
C SER A 376 -23.52 21.59 11.32
N LEU A 377 -22.46 21.05 11.92
CA LEU A 377 -22.48 20.54 13.29
C LEU A 377 -22.45 21.69 14.31
N ASN A 378 -23.23 21.56 15.37
CA ASN A 378 -23.24 22.51 16.49
C ASN A 378 -22.55 21.88 17.70
N LEU A 379 -21.21 21.97 17.74
CA LEU A 379 -20.36 21.37 18.78
C LEU A 379 -19.79 22.47 19.69
N GLU A 380 -19.81 22.28 21.00
CA GLU A 380 -19.32 23.23 22.00
C GLU A 380 -18.01 22.77 22.68
N HIS A 381 -17.89 21.47 22.93
CA HIS A 381 -16.76 20.82 23.60
C HIS A 381 -15.81 20.12 22.62
N VAL A 382 -16.26 19.89 21.38
CA VAL A 382 -15.48 19.28 20.30
C VAL A 382 -15.15 20.32 19.23
N GLN A 383 -13.87 20.52 18.95
CA GLN A 383 -13.40 21.36 17.86
C GLN A 383 -12.81 20.50 16.75
N ILE A 384 -13.36 20.59 15.54
CA ILE A 384 -12.86 19.86 14.37
C ILE A 384 -11.96 20.79 13.54
N CYS A 385 -10.79 20.29 13.14
CA CYS A 385 -9.84 21.00 12.27
C CYS A 385 -9.40 20.10 11.11
N THR A 386 -9.31 20.67 9.90
CA THR A 386 -8.90 19.94 8.68
C THR A 386 -7.63 20.52 8.06
N PRO A 387 -6.51 20.54 8.80
CA PRO A 387 -5.31 21.25 8.38
C PRO A 387 -4.68 20.63 7.14
N TRP A 388 -3.95 21.45 6.39
CA TRP A 388 -2.93 20.96 5.48
C TRP A 388 -1.65 20.76 6.29
N LEU A 389 -0.99 19.62 6.11
CA LEU A 389 0.27 19.30 6.77
C LEU A 389 1.33 19.06 5.70
N GLU A 390 2.51 19.63 5.93
CA GLU A 390 3.70 19.23 5.20
C GLU A 390 4.08 17.78 5.57
N ALA A 391 4.83 17.12 4.69
CA ALA A 391 5.15 15.69 4.86
C ALA A 391 5.93 15.43 6.16
N GLU A 392 6.77 16.38 6.57
CA GLU A 392 7.58 16.32 7.78
C GLU A 392 6.76 16.57 9.06
N ASP A 393 5.65 17.31 8.96
CA ASP A 393 4.80 17.63 10.11
C ASP A 393 3.83 16.49 10.45
N TYR A 394 3.52 15.62 9.49
CA TYR A 394 2.59 14.52 9.71
C TYR A 394 3.05 13.52 10.79
N PRO A 395 4.29 12.99 10.78
CA PRO A 395 4.79 12.15 11.88
C PRO A 395 4.82 12.88 13.23
N VAL A 396 5.15 14.18 13.24
CA VAL A 396 5.19 15.02 14.45
C VAL A 396 3.79 15.14 15.06
N LEU A 397 2.77 15.39 14.22
CA LEU A 397 1.39 15.46 14.67
C LEU A 397 0.89 14.11 15.21
N LEU A 398 1.16 13.01 14.49
CA LEU A 398 0.80 11.66 14.97
C LEU A 398 1.45 11.34 16.32
N GLY A 399 2.73 11.67 16.48
CA GLY A 399 3.45 11.47 17.73
C GLY A 399 3.06 12.45 18.85
N SER A 400 2.25 13.46 18.55
CA SER A 400 1.68 14.42 19.52
C SER A 400 0.26 14.05 19.95
N ALA A 401 -0.45 13.22 19.17
CA ALA A 401 -1.85 12.89 19.41
C ALA A 401 -2.05 11.94 20.60
N ASP A 402 -3.25 12.00 21.19
CA ASP A 402 -3.65 11.15 22.31
C ASP A 402 -4.29 9.85 21.84
N LEU A 403 -5.13 9.94 20.80
CA LEU A 403 -5.88 8.82 20.23
C LEU A 403 -6.04 8.98 18.70
N GLY A 404 -5.87 7.89 17.96
CA GLY A 404 -6.14 7.82 16.53
C GLY A 404 -7.50 7.22 16.21
N VAL A 405 -8.13 7.65 15.11
CA VAL A 405 -9.33 7.01 14.54
C VAL A 405 -9.06 6.63 13.09
N CYS A 406 -9.28 5.35 12.76
CA CYS A 406 -9.14 4.81 11.42
C CYS A 406 -10.49 4.30 10.89
N LEU A 407 -10.99 4.95 9.85
CA LEU A 407 -12.24 4.61 9.16
C LEU A 407 -12.03 3.80 7.87
N HIS A 408 -10.77 3.53 7.52
CA HIS A 408 -10.45 2.81 6.29
C HIS A 408 -10.91 1.36 6.38
N LYS A 409 -11.70 0.96 5.37
CA LYS A 409 -12.08 -0.44 5.13
C LYS A 409 -11.37 -0.98 3.89
N SER A 410 -10.74 -2.14 4.04
CA SER A 410 -10.17 -2.88 2.92
C SER A 410 -11.27 -3.29 1.92
N SER A 411 -11.06 -2.99 0.63
CA SER A 411 -11.97 -3.39 -0.46
C SER A 411 -12.10 -4.91 -0.63
N SER A 412 -11.04 -5.66 -0.29
CA SER A 412 -11.03 -7.13 -0.30
C SER A 412 -11.35 -7.73 1.07
N GLY A 413 -11.22 -6.95 2.15
CA GLY A 413 -11.15 -7.41 3.53
C GLY A 413 -9.80 -8.02 3.91
N LEU A 414 -8.78 -7.99 3.05
CA LEU A 414 -7.53 -8.75 3.17
C LEU A 414 -6.27 -7.89 3.30
N ASP A 415 -6.36 -6.58 3.26
CA ASP A 415 -5.24 -5.66 3.46
C ASP A 415 -5.41 -4.77 4.69
N LEU A 416 -4.28 -4.32 5.26
CA LEU A 416 -4.25 -3.57 6.50
C LEU A 416 -4.02 -2.07 6.25
N PRO A 417 -4.67 -1.19 7.03
CA PRO A 417 -4.51 0.25 6.87
C PRO A 417 -3.11 0.69 7.30
N MET A 418 -2.32 1.13 6.32
CA MET A 418 -0.98 1.69 6.56
C MET A 418 -0.97 2.87 7.55
N LYS A 419 -2.05 3.65 7.56
CA LYS A 419 -2.26 4.75 8.52
C LYS A 419 -2.18 4.28 9.97
N VAL A 420 -2.71 3.09 10.29
CA VAL A 420 -2.64 2.52 11.64
C VAL A 420 -1.23 2.03 11.96
N VAL A 421 -0.51 1.53 10.95
CA VAL A 421 0.91 1.17 11.09
C VAL A 421 1.73 2.40 11.49
N ASP A 422 1.51 3.54 10.83
CA ASP A 422 2.16 4.81 11.16
C ASP A 422 1.80 5.30 12.57
N MET A 423 0.51 5.25 12.94
CA MET A 423 0.03 5.60 14.29
C MET A 423 0.70 4.73 15.36
N PHE A 424 0.81 3.42 15.14
CA PHE A 424 1.49 2.51 16.07
C PHE A 424 2.99 2.76 16.14
N GLY A 425 3.64 3.18 15.05
CA GLY A 425 5.02 3.67 15.08
C GLY A 425 5.21 4.83 16.05
N CYS A 426 4.22 5.73 16.11
CA CYS A 426 4.14 6.84 17.06
C CYS A 426 3.66 6.45 18.46
N CYS A 427 3.48 5.15 18.75
CA CYS A 427 2.85 4.64 19.97
C CYS A 427 1.48 5.28 20.27
N LEU A 428 0.73 5.61 19.21
CA LEU A 428 -0.62 6.17 19.29
C LEU A 428 -1.65 5.03 19.29
N PRO A 429 -2.41 4.82 20.37
CA PRO A 429 -3.53 3.88 20.37
C PRO A 429 -4.58 4.29 19.33
N VAL A 430 -5.33 3.32 18.80
CA VAL A 430 -6.28 3.55 17.70
C VAL A 430 -7.65 2.95 17.98
N LEU A 431 -8.70 3.68 17.62
CA LEU A 431 -10.05 3.15 17.36
C LEU A 431 -10.16 2.87 15.86
N ALA A 432 -10.38 1.63 15.45
CA ALA A 432 -10.42 1.24 14.03
C ALA A 432 -11.73 0.54 13.63
N VAL A 433 -12.27 0.91 12.47
CA VAL A 433 -13.52 0.31 11.98
C VAL A 433 -13.31 -1.14 11.55
N HIS A 434 -14.19 -2.04 11.99
CA HIS A 434 -14.07 -3.48 11.78
C HIS A 434 -14.12 -3.89 10.30
N PHE A 435 -13.16 -4.72 9.90
CA PHE A 435 -13.21 -5.56 8.69
C PHE A 435 -12.39 -6.85 8.91
N HIS A 436 -12.47 -7.79 7.96
CA HIS A 436 -12.08 -9.20 8.16
C HIS A 436 -10.67 -9.41 8.74
N CYS A 437 -9.60 -8.88 8.12
CA CYS A 437 -8.23 -9.11 8.59
C CYS A 437 -7.68 -8.06 9.57
N LEU A 438 -8.48 -7.05 9.97
CA LEU A 438 -8.01 -5.95 10.83
C LEU A 438 -7.35 -6.43 12.12
N HIS A 439 -7.85 -7.53 12.68
CA HIS A 439 -7.36 -8.14 13.92
C HIS A 439 -5.90 -8.61 13.85
N GLU A 440 -5.29 -8.70 12.66
CA GLU A 440 -3.86 -8.96 12.51
C GLU A 440 -3.01 -7.75 12.96
N LEU A 441 -3.54 -6.53 12.79
CA LEU A 441 -2.90 -5.28 13.19
C LEU A 441 -3.42 -4.77 14.54
N VAL A 442 -4.72 -4.50 14.64
CA VAL A 442 -5.36 -3.96 15.85
C VAL A 442 -5.82 -5.09 16.73
N LYS A 443 -5.19 -5.22 17.90
CA LYS A 443 -5.55 -6.19 18.94
C LYS A 443 -6.49 -5.49 19.91
N HIS A 444 -7.77 -5.79 19.78
CA HIS A 444 -8.83 -5.23 20.62
C HIS A 444 -8.49 -5.41 22.10
N GLU A 445 -8.66 -4.36 22.90
CA GLU A 445 -8.32 -4.30 24.33
C GLU A 445 -6.81 -4.38 24.66
N GLU A 446 -5.92 -4.38 23.66
CA GLU A 446 -4.48 -4.43 23.89
C GLU A 446 -3.76 -3.17 23.37
N ASN A 447 -3.94 -2.83 22.10
CA ASN A 447 -3.27 -1.68 21.46
C ASN A 447 -4.26 -0.66 20.88
N GLY A 448 -5.55 -0.93 21.01
CA GLY A 448 -6.63 -0.14 20.46
C GLY A 448 -7.98 -0.82 20.66
N LEU A 449 -9.03 -0.22 20.12
CA LEU A 449 -10.36 -0.83 20.05
C LEU A 449 -10.85 -0.89 18.61
N ILE A 450 -11.83 -1.76 18.40
CA ILE A 450 -12.42 -2.04 17.10
C ILE A 450 -13.89 -1.71 17.24
N PHE A 451 -14.43 -0.92 16.32
CA PHE A 451 -15.84 -0.52 16.33
C PHE A 451 -16.51 -0.86 14.99
N ARG A 452 -17.85 -0.93 14.97
CA ARG A 452 -18.64 -1.25 13.77
C ARG A 452 -19.43 -0.06 13.25
N ASP A 453 -19.83 0.83 14.13
CA ASP A 453 -20.72 1.96 13.86
C ASP A 453 -20.43 3.16 14.78
N ALA A 454 -21.20 4.25 14.61
CA ALA A 454 -21.03 5.49 15.34
C ALA A 454 -21.32 5.35 16.86
N PRO A 455 -22.40 4.67 17.31
CA PRO A 455 -22.65 4.49 18.73
C PRO A 455 -21.54 3.72 19.44
N GLU A 456 -21.02 2.65 18.83
CA GLU A 456 -19.90 1.90 19.40
C GLU A 456 -18.64 2.77 19.48
N LEU A 457 -18.35 3.58 18.45
CA LEU A 457 -17.24 4.53 18.46
C LEU A 457 -17.39 5.58 19.58
N ALA A 458 -18.60 6.14 19.77
CA ALA A 458 -18.88 7.15 20.79
C ALA A 458 -18.68 6.60 22.22
N GLU A 459 -19.21 5.41 22.51
CA GLU A 459 -19.01 4.76 23.81
C GLU A 459 -17.54 4.39 24.06
N GLN A 460 -16.81 3.96 23.02
CA GLN A 460 -15.37 3.71 23.13
C GLN A 460 -14.58 5.00 23.40
N LEU A 461 -14.92 6.12 22.74
CA LEU A 461 -14.32 7.43 23.02
C LEU A 461 -14.55 7.86 24.47
N LYS A 462 -15.80 7.79 24.95
CA LYS A 462 -16.17 8.07 26.33
C LYS A 462 -15.40 7.19 27.32
N SER A 463 -15.33 5.89 27.06
CA SER A 463 -14.65 4.94 27.94
C SER A 463 -13.14 5.19 28.04
N LEU A 464 -12.48 5.51 26.91
CA LEU A 464 -11.03 5.75 26.91
C LEU A 464 -10.63 7.12 27.47
N LEU A 465 -11.52 8.11 27.38
CA LEU A 465 -11.23 9.49 27.76
C LEU A 465 -11.78 9.90 29.13
N SER A 466 -12.51 9.03 29.82
CA SER A 466 -13.06 9.28 31.16
C SER A 466 -12.00 9.57 32.23
N GLU A 467 -10.80 9.00 32.09
CA GLU A 467 -9.68 9.20 33.01
C GLU A 467 -8.63 10.20 32.48
N PHE A 468 -8.85 10.79 31.31
CA PHE A 468 -7.91 11.73 30.70
C PHE A 468 -7.76 13.00 31.56
N PRO A 469 -6.56 13.59 31.71
CA PRO A 469 -5.27 13.27 31.05
C PRO A 469 -4.40 12.23 31.77
N SER A 470 -4.94 11.48 32.74
CA SER A 470 -4.16 10.48 33.48
C SER A 470 -3.64 9.37 32.57
N SER A 471 -2.36 9.00 32.75
CA SER A 471 -1.78 7.83 32.10
C SER A 471 -2.12 6.50 32.78
N ALA A 472 -2.85 6.53 33.91
CA ALA A 472 -3.18 5.32 34.66
C ALA A 472 -4.27 4.48 33.97
N GLY A 473 -5.20 5.14 33.27
CA GLY A 473 -6.35 4.49 32.65
C GLY A 473 -6.03 3.65 31.41
N ARG A 474 -7.09 3.18 30.75
CA ARG A 474 -7.03 2.28 29.59
C ARG A 474 -6.20 2.83 28.43
N LEU A 475 -6.37 4.11 28.11
CA LEU A 475 -5.62 4.78 27.04
C LEU A 475 -4.09 4.73 27.28
N GLY A 476 -3.68 4.99 28.53
CA GLY A 476 -2.28 4.90 28.94
C GLY A 476 -1.75 3.46 28.90
N SER A 477 -2.59 2.48 29.21
CA SER A 477 -2.26 1.05 29.08
C SER A 477 -1.98 0.65 27.64
N PHE A 478 -2.84 1.03 26.69
CA PHE A 478 -2.63 0.72 25.27
C PHE A 478 -1.35 1.36 24.73
N ARG A 479 -1.06 2.59 25.14
CA ARG A 479 0.19 3.28 24.79
C ARG A 479 1.41 2.54 25.33
N ARG A 480 1.37 2.06 26.58
CA ARG A 480 2.45 1.23 27.16
C ARG A 480 2.62 -0.07 26.39
N ASN A 481 1.53 -0.74 26.04
CA ASN A 481 1.57 -1.96 25.25
C ASN A 481 2.21 -1.72 23.89
N LEU A 482 1.90 -0.61 23.20
CA LEU A 482 2.56 -0.24 21.95
C LEU A 482 4.07 0.01 22.10
N ARG A 483 4.50 0.59 23.23
CA ARG A 483 5.93 0.79 23.52
C ARG A 483 6.66 -0.53 23.76
N THR A 484 6.04 -1.48 24.46
CA THR A 484 6.66 -2.77 24.79
C THR A 484 6.57 -3.79 23.65
N SER A 485 5.51 -3.75 22.85
CA SER A 485 5.24 -4.66 21.73
C SER A 485 5.85 -4.21 20.40
N ARG A 486 6.89 -3.36 20.44
CA ARG A 486 7.63 -2.98 19.23
C ARG A 486 8.20 -4.25 18.58
N GLY A 487 7.49 -4.72 17.55
CA GLY A 487 7.85 -5.90 16.79
C GLY A 487 9.14 -5.70 15.99
N ARG A 488 9.44 -6.67 15.13
CA ARG A 488 10.57 -6.59 14.20
C ARG A 488 10.47 -5.36 13.31
N SER A 489 11.61 -4.73 13.04
CA SER A 489 11.69 -3.62 12.08
C SER A 489 11.30 -4.09 10.67
N TRP A 490 11.06 -3.14 9.75
CA TRP A 490 10.91 -3.47 8.33
C TRP A 490 12.09 -4.31 7.84
N ASP A 491 13.32 -3.88 8.11
CA ASP A 491 14.53 -4.54 7.65
C ASP A 491 14.64 -5.97 8.18
N ASP A 492 14.42 -6.20 9.48
CA ASP A 492 14.48 -7.54 10.07
C ASP A 492 13.39 -8.46 9.49
N ASN A 493 12.19 -7.92 9.29
CA ASN A 493 11.07 -8.65 8.70
C ASN A 493 11.34 -8.98 7.23
N TRP A 494 11.95 -8.05 6.49
CA TRP A 494 12.30 -8.21 5.08
C TRP A 494 13.42 -9.23 4.89
N ASP A 495 14.47 -9.16 5.70
CA ASP A 495 15.61 -10.08 5.68
C ASP A 495 15.20 -11.53 5.92
N GLN A 496 14.19 -11.75 6.75
CA GLN A 496 13.68 -13.08 7.05
C GLN A 496 12.77 -13.65 5.97
N ASN A 497 11.97 -12.80 5.31
CA ASN A 497 10.89 -13.26 4.44
C ASN A 497 11.19 -13.10 2.94
N VAL A 498 11.94 -12.07 2.55
CA VAL A 498 12.17 -11.72 1.13
C VAL A 498 13.55 -12.14 0.67
N LEU A 499 14.60 -11.87 1.46
CA LEU A 499 15.97 -12.21 1.09
C LEU A 499 16.17 -13.69 0.71
N PRO A 500 15.57 -14.68 1.43
CA PRO A 500 15.70 -16.08 1.05
C PRO A 500 15.11 -16.41 -0.33
N LEU A 501 14.05 -15.70 -0.75
CA LEU A 501 13.40 -15.89 -2.05
C LEU A 501 14.32 -15.46 -3.20
N LEU A 502 15.16 -14.44 -2.95
CA LEU A 502 16.12 -13.93 -3.92
C LEU A 502 17.42 -14.73 -3.97
N ALA A 503 17.80 -15.34 -2.84
CA ALA A 503 19.02 -16.12 -2.70
C ALA A 503 18.88 -17.58 -3.13
N ALA A 504 17.66 -18.11 -3.24
CA ALA A 504 17.42 -19.51 -3.58
C ALA A 504 18.04 -19.88 -4.95
N PRO A 505 18.85 -20.95 -5.07
CA PRO A 505 19.35 -21.40 -6.36
C PRO A 505 18.21 -21.87 -7.28
N ARG A 506 18.46 -21.84 -8.60
CA ARG A 506 17.47 -22.17 -9.63
C ARG A 506 17.11 -23.64 -9.74
#